data_AF-A0A564SUL7-F1
#
_entry.id   AF-A0A564SUL7-F1
#
_cell.length_a   1.000
_cell.length_b   1.000
_cell.length_c   1.000
_cell.angle_alpha   90.00
_cell.angle_beta   90.00
_cell.angle_gamma   90.00
#
_symmetry.space_group_name_H-M   'P 1'
#
loop_
_entity.id
_entity.type
_entity.pdbx_description
1 polymer ?
#
loop_
_entity_poly.entity_id
_entity_poly.type
_entity_poly.pdbx_seq_one_letter_code
_entity_poly.pdbx_strand_id
1 'polypeptide(L)'
;MLKKKLRGKSKFLRKMNELMEIYSRNHDTAFAYRELLGLESMIRYEGEQAMFDLNKASLLYDMGRYREAETVLKQIPSINPTFDAMCESLRFKLLEIR
;
A
#
# COMPACT_ATOMS: atom_id res chain seq x y z
N MET A 1 -24.17 -3.05 -8.68
CA MET A 1 -24.34 -1.94 -7.72
C MET A 1 -23.13 -1.85 -6.78
N LEU A 2 -22.15 -1.00 -7.06
CA LEU A 2 -21.07 -0.65 -6.11
C LEU A 2 -21.27 0.78 -5.56
N LYS A 3 -22.53 1.13 -5.28
CA LYS A 3 -22.91 2.35 -4.56
C LYS A 3 -23.22 2.01 -3.11
N LYS A 4 -22.21 1.63 -2.33
CA LYS A 4 -22.27 1.76 -0.87
C LYS A 4 -21.21 2.75 -0.42
N LYS A 5 -21.62 4.02 -0.47
CA LYS A 5 -21.25 5.10 0.46
C LYS A 5 -19.84 4.99 1.06
N LEU A 6 -18.88 5.65 0.43
CA LEU A 6 -17.70 6.27 1.09
C LEU A 6 -18.11 7.39 2.09
N ARG A 7 -19.35 7.39 2.59
CA ARG A 7 -19.94 8.44 3.43
C ARG A 7 -19.73 8.23 4.94
N GLY A 8 -18.76 7.39 5.30
CA GLY A 8 -18.04 7.47 6.57
C GLY A 8 -16.56 7.38 6.24
N LYS A 9 -15.77 8.43 6.52
CA LYS A 9 -14.33 8.46 6.22
C LYS A 9 -13.69 7.20 6.79
N SER A 10 -13.19 6.31 5.92
CA SER A 10 -12.54 5.09 6.38
C SER A 10 -11.48 5.44 7.41
N LYS A 11 -11.60 4.83 8.60
CA LYS A 11 -10.63 5.04 9.69
C LYS A 11 -9.24 4.59 9.23
N PHE A 12 -9.18 3.49 8.49
CA PHE A 12 -7.97 2.98 7.87
C PHE A 12 -7.39 4.00 6.88
N LEU A 13 -8.16 4.47 5.89
CA LEU A 13 -7.64 5.41 4.88
C LEU A 13 -7.15 6.72 5.51
N ARG A 14 -7.85 7.23 6.54
CA ARG A 14 -7.39 8.41 7.27
C ARG A 14 -6.03 8.17 7.93
N LYS A 15 -5.88 7.06 8.66
CA LYS A 15 -4.63 6.73 9.36
C LYS A 15 -3.50 6.41 8.39
N MET A 16 -3.80 5.76 7.27
CA MET A 16 -2.85 5.51 6.19
C MET A 16 -2.34 6.83 5.60
N ASN A 17 -3.23 7.76 5.27
CA ASN A 17 -2.83 9.04 4.69
C ASN A 17 -1.97 9.85 5.67
N GLU A 18 -2.34 9.88 6.96
CA GLU A 18 -1.52 10.51 8.02
C GLU A 18 -0.12 9.88 8.08
N LEU A 19 -0.04 8.54 8.04
CA LEU A 19 1.23 7.82 8.07
C LEU A 19 2.10 8.11 6.84
N MET A 20 1.51 8.08 5.63
CA MET A 20 2.26 8.34 4.40
C MET A 20 2.71 9.81 4.28
N GLU A 21 1.94 10.75 4.84
CA GLU A 21 2.37 12.15 4.94
C GLU A 21 3.58 12.30 5.88
N ILE A 22 3.60 11.60 7.01
CA ILE A 22 4.75 11.57 7.92
C ILE A 22 5.95 10.95 7.21
N TYR A 23 5.77 9.79 6.58
CA TYR A 23 6.83 9.09 5.83
C TYR A 23 7.45 9.97 4.73
N SER A 24 6.63 10.69 3.98
CA SER A 24 7.08 11.61 2.92
C SER A 24 8.01 12.72 3.42
N ARG A 25 7.89 13.11 4.70
CA ARG A 25 8.72 14.16 5.31
C ARG A 25 9.99 13.63 5.96
N ASN A 26 9.90 12.48 6.62
CA ASN A 26 10.99 11.98 7.47
C ASN A 26 11.82 10.86 6.80
N HIS A 27 11.29 10.24 5.74
CA HIS A 27 11.87 9.10 5.03
C HIS A 27 12.29 7.92 5.94
N ASP A 28 11.71 7.81 7.13
CA ASP A 28 11.96 6.70 8.05
C ASP A 28 11.10 5.49 7.65
N THR A 29 11.69 4.68 6.78
CA THR A 29 11.00 3.52 6.18
C THR A 29 10.70 2.44 7.22
N ALA A 30 11.59 2.22 8.18
CA ALA A 30 11.42 1.20 9.22
C ALA A 30 10.29 1.58 10.18
N PHE A 31 10.21 2.86 10.58
CA PHE A 31 9.08 3.39 11.32
C PHE A 31 7.78 3.24 10.52
N ALA A 32 7.76 3.71 9.27
CA ALA A 32 6.57 3.67 8.44
C ALA A 32 6.04 2.24 8.26
N TYR A 33 6.93 1.27 8.04
CA TYR A 33 6.54 -0.13 7.89
C TYR A 33 5.91 -0.71 9.15
N ARG A 34 6.50 -0.45 10.32
CA ARG A 34 5.95 -0.93 11.59
C ARG A 34 4.58 -0.33 11.87
N GLU A 35 4.42 0.98 11.69
CA GLU A 35 3.14 1.65 11.90
C GLU A 35 2.08 1.18 10.89
N LEU A 36 2.48 0.95 9.64
CA LEU A 36 1.61 0.40 8.61
C LEU A 36 1.00 -0.93 9.06
N LEU A 37 1.81 -1.88 9.53
CA LEU A 37 1.33 -3.18 10.02
C LEU A 37 0.31 -3.04 11.16
N GLY A 38 0.45 -2.02 12.02
CA GLY A 38 -0.52 -1.72 13.07
C GLY A 38 -1.91 -1.34 12.56
N LEU A 39 -2.03 -0.91 11.29
CA LEU A 39 -3.29 -0.54 10.66
C LEU A 39 -4.06 -1.73 10.07
N GLU A 40 -3.46 -2.92 9.97
CA GLU A 40 -4.05 -4.08 9.30
C GLU A 40 -5.42 -4.47 9.88
N SER A 41 -5.55 -4.45 11.21
CA SER A 41 -6.81 -4.74 11.93
C SER A 41 -7.96 -3.76 11.63
N MET A 42 -7.67 -2.61 11.00
CA MET A 42 -8.65 -1.60 10.64
C MET A 42 -9.23 -1.79 9.24
N ILE A 43 -8.67 -2.67 8.43
CA ILE A 43 -9.10 -2.94 7.05
C ILE A 43 -10.48 -3.59 7.04
N ARG A 44 -11.38 -3.08 6.20
CA ARG A 44 -12.77 -3.55 6.08
C ARG A 44 -13.18 -3.91 4.67
N TYR A 45 -12.51 -3.36 3.67
CA TYR A 45 -12.88 -3.52 2.27
C TYR A 45 -11.70 -3.98 1.42
N GLU A 46 -12.00 -4.69 0.34
CA GLU A 46 -10.98 -5.17 -0.60
C GLU A 46 -10.10 -4.04 -1.16
N GLY A 47 -10.68 -2.89 -1.49
CA GLY A 47 -9.90 -1.73 -1.93
C GLY A 47 -8.97 -1.15 -0.86
N GLU A 48 -9.30 -1.32 0.43
CA GLU A 48 -8.41 -0.93 1.53
C GLU A 48 -7.27 -1.92 1.70
N GLN A 49 -7.56 -3.22 1.57
CA GLN A 49 -6.56 -4.28 1.56
C GLN A 49 -5.56 -4.09 0.42
N ALA A 50 -6.04 -3.83 -0.80
CA ALA A 50 -5.18 -3.58 -1.95
C ALA A 50 -4.28 -2.35 -1.72
N MET A 51 -4.82 -1.25 -1.17
CA MET A 51 -4.02 -0.07 -0.80
C MET A 51 -3.00 -0.38 0.30
N PHE A 52 -3.37 -1.16 1.32
CA PHE A 52 -2.44 -1.62 2.35
C PHE A 52 -1.27 -2.39 1.75
N ASP A 53 -1.56 -3.38 0.91
CA ASP A 53 -0.57 -4.26 0.30
C ASP A 53 0.36 -3.49 -0.65
N LEU A 54 -0.17 -2.54 -1.43
CA LEU A 54 0.66 -1.71 -2.30
C LEU A 54 1.64 -0.83 -1.50
N ASN A 55 1.18 -0.20 -0.41
CA ASN A 55 2.06 0.59 0.46
C ASN A 55 3.07 -0.30 1.19
N LYS A 56 2.66 -1.49 1.63
CA LYS A 56 3.55 -2.49 2.25
C LYS A 56 4.65 -2.92 1.28
N ALA A 57 4.29 -3.22 0.03
CA ALA A 57 5.26 -3.56 -1.01
C ALA A 57 6.22 -2.41 -1.31
N SER A 58 5.72 -1.16 -1.34
CA SER A 58 6.54 0.03 -1.58
C SER A 58 7.57 0.23 -0.46
N LEU A 59 7.16 0.10 0.80
CA LEU A 59 8.08 0.19 1.95
C LEU A 59 9.09 -0.98 1.98
N LEU A 60 8.67 -2.19 1.59
CA LEU A 60 9.59 -3.32 1.43
C LEU A 60 10.64 -3.04 0.35
N TYR A 61 10.24 -2.44 -0.77
CA TYR A 61 11.16 -2.00 -1.81
C TYR A 61 12.15 -0.96 -1.28
N ASP A 62 11.66 0.05 -0.57
CA ASP A 62 12.50 1.12 0.01
C ASP A 62 13.50 0.57 1.05
N MET A 63 13.16 -0.53 1.74
CA MET A 63 14.06 -1.26 2.64
C MET A 63 15.05 -2.22 1.94
N GLY A 64 15.03 -2.31 0.60
CA GLY A 64 15.85 -3.26 -0.15
C GLY A 64 15.35 -4.72 -0.12
N ARG A 65 14.15 -4.96 0.43
CA ARG A 65 13.54 -6.30 0.57
C ARG A 65 12.74 -6.67 -0.68
N TYR A 66 13.41 -6.63 -1.84
CA TYR A 66 12.77 -6.69 -3.17
C TYR A 66 11.95 -7.96 -3.42
N ARG A 67 12.44 -9.13 -2.97
CA ARG A 67 11.73 -10.41 -3.12
C ARG A 67 10.40 -10.43 -2.37
N GLU A 68 10.36 -9.80 -1.20
CA GLU A 68 9.15 -9.71 -0.39
C GLU A 68 8.18 -8.69 -0.99
N ALA A 69 8.67 -7.54 -1.46
CA ALA A 69 7.88 -6.56 -2.18
C ALA A 69 7.18 -7.17 -3.41
N GLU A 70 7.91 -7.95 -4.20
CA GLU A 70 7.35 -8.65 -5.36
C GLU A 70 6.28 -9.69 -4.96
N THR A 71 6.53 -10.42 -3.87
CA THR A 71 5.58 -11.42 -3.36
C THR A 71 4.25 -10.79 -2.96
N VAL A 72 4.30 -9.66 -2.25
CA VAL A 72 3.10 -8.89 -1.89
C VAL A 72 2.38 -8.39 -3.14
N LEU A 73 3.10 -7.77 -4.09
CA LEU A 73 2.51 -7.26 -5.34
C LEU A 73 1.81 -8.33 -6.17
N LYS A 74 2.27 -9.58 -6.15
CA LYS A 74 1.63 -10.69 -6.86
C LYS A 74 0.27 -11.07 -6.29
N GLN A 75 0.03 -10.77 -5.02
CA GLN A 75 -1.23 -11.08 -4.32
C GLN A 75 -2.28 -9.98 -4.48
N ILE A 76 -1.89 -8.78 -4.93
CA ILE A 76 -2.82 -7.67 -5.13
C ILE A 76 -3.71 -7.96 -6.34
N PRO A 77 -5.04 -8.07 -6.17
CA PRO A 77 -5.95 -8.27 -7.28
C PRO A 77 -6.08 -6.99 -8.12
N SER A 78 -6.47 -7.14 -9.39
CA SER A 78 -6.87 -5.99 -10.22
C SER A 78 -8.14 -5.37 -9.65
N ILE A 79 -8.12 -4.06 -9.40
CA ILE A 79 -9.25 -3.33 -8.80
C ILE A 79 -9.87 -2.37 -9.82
N ASN A 80 -9.03 -1.56 -10.46
CA ASN A 80 -9.40 -0.62 -11.50
C ASN A 80 -8.14 -0.13 -12.24
N PRO A 81 -8.27 0.39 -13.47
CA PRO A 81 -7.10 0.75 -14.29
C PRO A 81 -6.14 1.74 -13.64
N THR A 82 -6.63 2.71 -12.87
CA THR A 82 -5.78 3.70 -12.20
C THR A 82 -4.95 3.05 -11.09
N PHE A 83 -5.56 2.18 -10.29
CA PHE A 83 -4.86 1.46 -9.23
C PHE A 83 -3.88 0.43 -9.79
N ASP A 84 -4.27 -0.27 -10.84
CA ASP A 84 -3.43 -1.26 -11.52
C ASP A 84 -2.17 -0.59 -12.10
N ALA A 85 -2.29 0.60 -12.67
CA ALA A 85 -1.14 1.39 -13.14
C ALA A 85 -0.15 1.75 -12.01
N MET A 86 -0.64 2.01 -10.79
CA MET A 86 0.24 2.23 -9.64
C MET A 86 1.01 0.96 -9.25
N CYS A 87 0.34 -0.20 -9.28
CA CYS A 87 0.98 -1.48 -9.03
C CYS A 87 2.05 -1.79 -10.10
N GLU A 88 1.74 -1.55 -11.38
CA GLU A 88 2.67 -1.76 -12.48
C GLU A 88 3.88 -0.82 -12.41
N SER A 89 3.72 0.42 -11.93
CA SER A 89 4.85 1.33 -11.70
C SER A 89 5.87 0.74 -10.71
N LEU A 90 5.41 0.14 -9.61
CA LEU A 90 6.31 -0.52 -8.66
C LEU A 90 6.89 -1.82 -9.20
N ARG A 91 6.12 -2.60 -9.97
CA ARG A 91 6.62 -3.80 -10.65
C ARG A 91 7.74 -3.47 -11.61
N PHE A 92 7.62 -2.39 -12.38
CA PHE A 92 8.67 -1.93 -13.29
C PHE A 92 9.96 -1.61 -12.52
N LYS A 93 9.88 -0.84 -11.43
CA LYS A 93 11.05 -0.57 -10.57
C LYS A 93 11.72 -1.84 -10.06
N LEU A 94 10.93 -2.85 -9.66
CA LEU A 94 11.47 -4.14 -9.20
C LEU A 94 12.13 -4.95 -10.31
N LEU A 95 11.71 -4.79 -11.57
CA LEU A 95 12.36 -5.43 -12.72
C LEU A 95 13.73 -4.81 -13.01
N GLU A 96 13.87 -3.49 -12.85
CA GLU A 96 15.14 -2.78 -13.11
C GLU A 96 16.26 -3.12 -12.10
N ILE A 97 15.91 -3.71 -10.96
CA ILE A 97 16.87 -4.14 -9.94
C ILE A 97 17.47 -5.53 -10.25
N ARG A 98 16.87 -6.28 -11.18
CA ARG A 98 17.33 -7.62 -11.58
C ARG A 98 18.39 -7.56 -12.67
#